data_AF-A0A3D5RQ31-F1
#
_entry.id   AF-A0A3D5RQ31-F1
#
_cell.length_a   1.000
_cell.length_b   1.000
_cell.length_c   1.000
_cell.angle_alpha   90.00
_cell.angle_beta   90.00
_cell.angle_gamma   90.00
#
_symmetry.space_group_name_H-M   'P 1'
#
loop_
_entity.id
_entity.type
_entity.pdbx_description
1 polymer ?
#
loop_
_entity_poly.entity_id
_entity_poly.type
_entity_poly.pdbx_seq_one_letter_code
_entity_poly.pdbx_strand_id
1 'polypeptide(L)'
;MALLVSPLAPASFPKLPAIKGVRIASHAAGIRYQGRSDVFLAELAPSTTVGGVFTKSLTAGAPVEYCKAHLKRGHARVLVVNSGNSNTFTGRKGTSVVAATVKAAAKAFGCEPHEVFVSSTGVIGELPPIDKVLAAIPDAQ
;
A
#
# COMPACT_ATOMS: atom_id res chain seq x y z
N MET A 1 8.48 11.07 -29.86
CA MET A 1 8.70 9.71 -30.42
C MET A 1 8.14 8.71 -29.42
N ALA A 2 7.32 7.76 -29.86
CA ALA A 2 6.91 6.65 -29.00
C ALA A 2 8.15 5.83 -28.62
N LEU A 3 8.27 5.43 -27.35
CA LEU A 3 9.37 4.58 -26.90
C LEU A 3 9.27 3.22 -27.60
N LEU A 4 10.41 2.66 -28.00
CA LEU A 4 10.47 1.29 -28.51
C LEU A 4 10.03 0.33 -27.40
N VAL A 5 9.08 -0.55 -27.71
CA VAL A 5 8.65 -1.59 -26.78
C VAL A 5 9.81 -2.56 -26.58
N SER A 6 10.12 -2.90 -25.32
CA SER A 6 11.19 -3.83 -24.99
C SER A 6 10.96 -5.18 -25.68
N PRO A 7 11.98 -5.83 -26.25
CA PRO A 7 11.86 -7.19 -26.79
C PRO A 7 11.54 -8.23 -25.70
N LEU A 8 11.70 -7.87 -24.41
CA LEU A 8 11.32 -8.68 -23.25
C LEU A 8 9.88 -8.41 -22.78
N ALA A 9 9.22 -7.38 -23.32
CA ALA A 9 7.84 -7.09 -22.95
C ALA A 9 6.93 -8.17 -23.55
N PRO A 10 6.08 -8.83 -22.74
CA PRO A 10 5.11 -9.76 -23.29
C PRO A 10 4.14 -9.01 -24.20
N ALA A 11 3.69 -9.67 -25.29
CA ALA A 11 2.79 -9.07 -26.27
C ALA A 11 1.46 -8.59 -25.67
N SER A 12 1.06 -9.15 -24.52
CA SER A 12 -0.07 -8.72 -23.71
C SER A 12 0.22 -8.97 -22.23
N PHE A 13 -0.54 -8.32 -21.35
CA PHE A 13 -0.44 -8.59 -19.93
C PHE A 13 -0.97 -10.00 -19.65
N PRO A 14 -0.20 -10.88 -18.97
CA PRO A 14 -0.62 -12.24 -18.75
C PRO A 14 -1.84 -12.29 -17.82
N LYS A 15 -2.75 -13.25 -18.06
CA LYS A 15 -3.82 -13.56 -17.12
C LYS A 15 -3.21 -14.15 -15.86
N LEU A 16 -3.19 -13.38 -14.77
CA LEU A 16 -2.65 -13.82 -13.50
C LEU A 16 -3.61 -14.85 -12.87
N PRO A 17 -3.13 -16.04 -12.47
CA PRO A 17 -3.97 -16.99 -11.75
C PRO A 17 -4.31 -16.46 -10.35
N ALA A 18 -5.45 -16.88 -9.81
CA ALA A 18 -5.78 -16.61 -8.42
C ALA A 18 -4.77 -17.28 -7.50
N ILE A 19 -4.23 -16.53 -6.54
CA ILE A 19 -3.34 -17.06 -5.50
C ILE A 19 -4.22 -17.48 -4.33
N LYS A 20 -4.17 -18.77 -3.97
CA LYS A 20 -4.94 -19.28 -2.83
C LYS A 20 -4.59 -18.51 -1.56
N GLY A 21 -5.60 -18.02 -0.86
CA GLY A 21 -5.43 -17.26 0.38
C GLY A 21 -5.06 -15.79 0.18
N VAL A 22 -5.15 -15.27 -1.04
CA VAL A 22 -4.97 -13.85 -1.33
C VAL A 22 -6.22 -13.31 -2.01
N ARG A 23 -6.82 -12.26 -1.44
CA ARG A 23 -7.88 -11.47 -2.10
C ARG A 23 -7.33 -10.09 -2.39
N ILE A 24 -7.60 -9.57 -3.58
CA ILE A 24 -7.12 -8.25 -4.00
C ILE A 24 -8.29 -7.39 -4.47
N ALA A 25 -8.18 -6.10 -4.19
CA ALA A 25 -9.10 -5.09 -4.68
C ALA A 25 -8.34 -3.82 -5.04
N SER A 26 -8.95 -2.99 -5.87
CA SER A 26 -8.46 -1.64 -6.16
C SER A 26 -9.61 -0.67 -6.20
N HIS A 27 -9.38 0.55 -5.75
CA HIS A 27 -10.38 1.60 -5.69
C HIS A 27 -9.80 2.92 -6.24
N ALA A 28 -10.65 3.72 -6.87
CA ALA A 28 -10.32 5.05 -7.37
C ALA A 28 -10.72 6.10 -6.32
N ALA A 29 -9.84 6.36 -5.36
CA ALA A 29 -10.07 7.29 -4.27
C ALA A 29 -9.81 8.77 -4.67
N GLY A 30 -9.19 8.99 -5.82
CA GLY A 30 -8.92 10.32 -6.35
C GLY A 30 -7.91 11.09 -5.47
N ILE A 31 -6.88 10.40 -4.96
CA ILE A 31 -5.79 10.93 -4.13
C ILE A 31 -5.08 12.05 -4.87
N ARG A 32 -4.74 11.83 -6.14
CA ARG A 32 -4.12 12.84 -7.02
C ARG A 32 -4.83 12.97 -8.36
N TYR A 33 -5.05 11.85 -9.04
CA TYR A 33 -5.64 11.82 -10.38
C TYR A 33 -7.04 11.24 -10.33
N GLN A 34 -7.94 11.76 -11.15
CA GLN A 34 -9.31 11.27 -11.27
C GLN A 34 -9.41 10.16 -12.32
N GLY A 35 -10.40 9.27 -12.17
CA GLY A 35 -10.72 8.25 -13.17
C GLY A 35 -9.73 7.08 -13.27
N ARG A 36 -8.91 6.85 -12.24
CA ARG A 36 -7.99 5.71 -12.16
C ARG A 36 -7.90 5.15 -10.75
N SER A 37 -7.74 3.84 -10.63
CA SER A 37 -7.43 3.20 -9.36
C SER A 37 -6.11 3.75 -8.81
N ASP A 38 -6.14 4.14 -7.54
CA ASP A 38 -5.00 4.71 -6.84
C ASP A 38 -4.88 4.22 -5.39
N VAL A 39 -5.82 3.40 -4.93
CA VAL A 39 -5.71 2.57 -3.73
C VAL A 39 -5.79 1.11 -4.14
N PHE A 40 -4.87 0.31 -3.64
CA PHE A 40 -4.84 -1.14 -3.77
C PHE A 40 -4.86 -1.76 -2.38
N LEU A 41 -5.59 -2.88 -2.26
CA LEU A 41 -5.65 -3.66 -1.05
C LEU A 41 -5.42 -5.13 -1.37
N ALA A 42 -4.60 -5.79 -0.56
CA ALA A 42 -4.54 -7.25 -0.53
C ALA A 42 -4.87 -7.76 0.89
N GLU A 43 -5.88 -8.60 1.00
CA GLU A 43 -6.11 -9.42 2.19
C GLU A 43 -5.36 -10.75 2.03
N LEU A 44 -4.69 -11.14 3.11
CA LEU A 44 -3.93 -12.37 3.23
C LEU A 44 -4.60 -13.29 4.24
N ALA A 45 -4.64 -14.57 3.92
CA ALA A 45 -5.20 -15.61 4.78
C ALA A 45 -4.54 -15.57 6.18
N PRO A 46 -5.27 -15.96 7.23
CA PRO A 46 -4.71 -16.10 8.57
C PRO A 46 -3.40 -16.90 8.58
N SER A 47 -2.49 -16.53 9.48
CA SER A 47 -1.16 -17.14 9.63
C SER A 47 -0.19 -16.96 8.44
N THR A 48 -0.49 -16.05 7.51
CA THR A 48 0.46 -15.71 6.43
C THR A 48 1.76 -15.15 7.01
N THR A 49 2.89 -15.73 6.60
CA THR A 49 4.23 -15.24 6.94
C THR A 49 4.67 -14.15 5.98
N VAL A 50 5.42 -13.15 6.45
CA VAL A 50 5.91 -12.05 5.63
C VAL A 50 7.43 -11.91 5.69
N GLY A 51 8.02 -11.63 4.53
CA GLY A 51 9.40 -11.21 4.36
C GLY A 51 9.45 -9.98 3.46
N GLY A 52 10.47 -9.14 3.62
CA GLY A 52 10.57 -7.90 2.86
C GLY A 52 11.94 -7.24 2.97
N VAL A 53 12.28 -6.45 1.97
CA VAL A 53 13.44 -5.57 1.95
C VAL A 53 12.97 -4.13 1.75
N PHE A 54 13.71 -3.19 2.31
CA PHE A 54 13.37 -1.77 2.27
C PHE A 54 14.52 -0.96 1.66
N THR A 55 14.19 0.25 1.20
CA THR A 55 15.21 1.19 0.68
C THR A 55 16.29 1.47 1.74
N LYS A 56 17.51 1.71 1.28
CA LYS A 56 18.63 2.19 2.11
C LYS A 56 18.70 3.73 2.19
N SER A 57 17.74 4.43 1.58
CA SER A 57 17.70 5.89 1.62
C SER A 57 17.64 6.41 3.05
N LEU A 58 18.43 7.45 3.35
CA LEU A 58 18.37 8.18 4.62
C LEU A 58 17.06 8.99 4.78
N THR A 59 16.29 9.10 3.70
CA THR A 59 15.06 9.90 3.60
C THR A 59 13.86 8.99 3.34
N ALA A 60 13.84 7.79 3.93
CA ALA A 60 12.74 6.86 3.81
C ALA A 60 11.41 7.49 4.29
N GLY A 61 10.32 7.18 3.57
CA GLY A 61 9.00 7.69 3.92
C GLY A 61 8.41 7.02 5.17
N ALA A 62 7.39 7.64 5.76
CA ALA A 62 6.72 7.11 6.94
C ALA A 62 6.19 5.66 6.77
N PRO A 63 5.65 5.25 5.60
CA PRO A 63 5.22 3.86 5.37
C PRO A 63 6.36 2.85 5.46
N VAL A 64 7.55 3.22 4.96
CA VAL A 64 8.74 2.35 4.96
C VAL A 64 9.21 2.12 6.39
N GLU A 65 9.35 3.19 7.18
CA GLU A 65 9.78 3.09 8.58
C GLU A 65 8.81 2.27 9.42
N TYR A 66 7.51 2.46 9.22
CA TYR A 66 6.49 1.65 9.87
C TYR A 66 6.63 0.16 9.51
N CYS A 67 6.68 -0.18 8.22
CA CYS A 67 6.78 -1.57 7.77
C CYS A 67 8.07 -2.24 8.24
N LYS A 68 9.19 -1.52 8.26
CA LYS A 68 10.48 -2.03 8.77
C LYS A 68 10.42 -2.38 10.25
N ALA A 69 9.73 -1.58 11.06
CA ALA A 69 9.56 -1.85 12.48
C ALA A 69 8.69 -3.10 12.74
N HIS A 70 7.68 -3.34 11.91
CA HIS A 70 6.71 -4.42 12.11
C HIS A 70 7.08 -5.73 11.41
N LEU A 71 7.91 -5.69 10.35
CA LEU A 71 8.37 -6.88 9.63
C LEU A 71 9.01 -7.94 10.54
N LYS A 72 9.68 -7.50 11.62
CA LYS A 72 10.31 -8.40 12.61
C LYS A 72 9.33 -9.35 13.31
N ARG A 73 8.02 -9.06 13.27
CA ARG A 73 6.98 -9.94 13.82
C ARG A 73 6.59 -11.09 12.89
N GLY A 74 6.96 -11.02 11.61
CA GLY A 74 6.88 -12.14 10.67
C GLY A 74 5.48 -12.52 10.17
N HIS A 75 4.43 -11.79 10.53
CA HIS A 75 3.04 -12.06 10.11
C HIS A 75 2.41 -10.90 9.35
N ALA A 76 1.57 -11.21 8.37
CA ALA A 76 0.79 -10.21 7.63
C ALA A 76 -0.63 -10.71 7.35
N ARG A 77 -1.59 -9.77 7.36
CA ARG A 77 -3.01 -9.99 7.09
C ARG A 77 -3.55 -9.03 6.05
N VAL A 78 -2.99 -7.83 5.96
CA VAL A 78 -3.44 -6.81 5.00
C VAL A 78 -2.25 -6.04 4.46
N LEU A 79 -2.26 -5.75 3.15
CA LEU A 79 -1.39 -4.76 2.52
C LEU A 79 -2.25 -3.65 1.92
N VAL A 80 -2.04 -2.41 2.36
CA VAL A 80 -2.69 -1.22 1.79
C VAL A 80 -1.66 -0.41 1.02
N VAL A 81 -1.90 -0.17 -0.26
CA VAL A 81 -1.00 0.62 -1.11
C VAL A 81 -1.75 1.79 -1.70
N ASN A 82 -1.18 2.98 -1.61
CA ASN A 82 -1.71 4.15 -2.31
C ASN A 82 -0.71 4.69 -3.33
N SER A 83 -1.23 5.30 -4.39
CA SER A 83 -0.46 6.01 -5.41
C SER A 83 -0.88 7.48 -5.52
N GLY A 84 -0.03 8.32 -6.10
CA GLY A 84 -0.24 9.77 -6.21
C GLY A 84 0.39 10.60 -5.08
N ASN A 85 0.74 9.99 -3.95
CA ASN A 85 1.46 10.65 -2.86
C ASN A 85 2.36 9.62 -2.14
N SER A 86 3.63 9.94 -1.92
CA SER A 86 4.60 9.01 -1.36
C SER A 86 4.62 8.97 0.18
N ASN A 87 4.00 9.94 0.84
CA ASN A 87 4.10 10.15 2.28
C ASN A 87 5.56 10.16 2.79
N THR A 88 6.44 10.84 2.05
CA THR A 88 7.86 11.02 2.36
C THR A 88 8.11 12.49 2.71
N PHE A 89 9.00 12.76 3.68
CA PHE A 89 9.26 14.11 4.19
C PHE A 89 8.03 14.85 4.76
N THR A 90 7.11 14.09 5.37
CA THR A 90 5.85 14.60 5.95
C THR A 90 5.87 14.66 7.49
N GLY A 91 6.99 14.28 8.11
CA GLY A 91 7.21 14.34 9.55
C GLY A 91 6.17 13.58 10.38
N ARG A 92 5.89 14.08 11.59
CA ARG A 92 4.92 13.45 12.52
C ARG A 92 3.52 13.30 11.92
N LYS A 93 3.08 14.26 11.09
CA LYS A 93 1.78 14.18 10.42
C LYS A 93 1.72 12.97 9.49
N GLY A 94 2.79 12.71 8.73
CA GLY A 94 2.90 11.52 7.89
C GLY A 94 2.84 10.21 8.68
N THR A 95 3.49 10.15 9.84
CA THR A 95 3.40 8.99 10.75
C THR A 95 1.97 8.80 11.27
N SER A 96 1.27 9.88 11.63
CA SER A 96 -0.13 9.80 12.06
C SER A 96 -1.05 9.29 10.96
N VAL A 97 -0.81 9.69 9.69
CA VAL A 97 -1.56 9.16 8.55
C VAL A 97 -1.36 7.64 8.44
N VAL A 98 -0.12 7.15 8.54
CA VAL A 98 0.15 5.71 8.54
C VAL A 98 -0.58 5.00 9.68
N ALA A 99 -0.48 5.51 10.90
CA ALA A 99 -1.14 4.91 12.06
C ALA A 99 -2.67 4.84 11.89
N ALA A 100 -3.28 5.87 11.32
CA ALA A 100 -4.72 5.89 11.05
C ALA A 100 -5.12 4.89 9.96
N THR A 101 -4.38 4.82 8.85
CA THR A 101 -4.60 3.83 7.78
C THR A 101 -4.49 2.42 8.32
N VAL A 102 -3.44 2.14 9.09
CA VAL A 102 -3.23 0.84 9.75
C VAL A 102 -4.40 0.49 10.67
N LYS A 103 -4.81 1.43 11.54
CA LYS A 103 -5.92 1.21 12.47
C LYS A 103 -7.23 0.92 11.73
N ALA A 104 -7.51 1.65 10.66
CA ALA A 104 -8.70 1.45 9.86
C ALA A 104 -8.71 0.09 9.15
N ALA A 105 -7.59 -0.30 8.53
CA ALA A 105 -7.43 -1.61 7.91
C ALA A 105 -7.53 -2.74 8.94
N ALA A 106 -6.82 -2.64 10.07
CA ALA A 106 -6.87 -3.63 11.13
C ALA A 106 -8.31 -3.89 11.61
N LYS A 107 -9.07 -2.80 11.83
CA LYS A 107 -10.49 -2.87 12.18
C LYS A 107 -11.34 -3.52 11.08
N ALA A 108 -11.16 -3.13 9.83
CA ALA A 108 -11.95 -3.62 8.70
C ALA A 108 -11.76 -5.13 8.44
N PHE A 109 -10.54 -5.64 8.66
CA PHE A 109 -10.19 -7.04 8.38
C PHE A 109 -10.09 -7.93 9.62
N GLY A 110 -10.43 -7.40 10.81
CA GLY A 110 -10.40 -8.15 12.07
C GLY A 110 -9.02 -8.75 12.34
N CYS A 111 -7.97 -7.93 12.19
CA CYS A 111 -6.58 -8.34 12.43
C CYS A 111 -5.86 -7.35 13.33
N GLU A 112 -4.70 -7.73 13.82
CA GLU A 112 -3.89 -6.87 14.67
C GLU A 112 -3.18 -5.78 13.83
N PRO A 113 -2.99 -4.56 14.37
CA PRO A 113 -2.32 -3.48 13.64
C PRO A 113 -0.96 -3.87 13.05
N HIS A 114 -0.21 -4.71 13.76
CA HIS A 114 1.11 -5.14 13.34
C HIS A 114 1.12 -6.16 12.18
N GLU A 115 -0.05 -6.70 11.83
CA GLU A 115 -0.24 -7.57 10.67
C GLU A 115 -0.62 -6.75 9.42
N VAL A 116 -0.78 -5.43 9.54
CA VAL A 116 -1.07 -4.54 8.42
C VAL A 116 0.22 -3.92 7.91
N PHE A 117 0.47 -4.05 6.61
CA PHE A 117 1.56 -3.37 5.92
C PHE A 117 1.01 -2.27 5.03
N VAL A 118 1.77 -1.19 4.90
CA VAL A 118 1.41 -0.03 4.08
C VAL A 118 2.52 0.33 3.09
N SER A 119 2.13 0.85 1.93
CA SER A 119 3.06 1.42 0.96
C SER A 119 2.45 2.64 0.28
N SER A 120 3.29 3.60 -0.10
CA SER A 120 2.86 4.84 -0.73
C SER A 120 3.86 5.24 -1.82
N THR A 121 3.36 5.67 -2.97
CA THR A 121 4.20 6.14 -4.09
C THR A 121 3.60 7.40 -4.73
N GLY A 122 4.44 8.34 -5.14
CA GLY A 122 4.02 9.60 -5.76
C GLY A 122 4.88 10.77 -5.31
N VAL A 123 4.24 11.94 -5.15
CA VAL A 123 4.96 13.17 -4.80
C VAL A 123 5.47 13.13 -3.35
N ILE A 124 6.71 13.62 -3.19
CA ILE A 124 7.44 13.74 -1.92
C ILE A 124 7.19 15.14 -1.33
N GLY A 125 7.05 15.23 -0.01
CA GLY A 125 6.90 16.50 0.73
C GLY A 125 5.46 16.99 0.88
N GLU A 126 4.50 16.32 0.23
CA GLU A 126 3.07 16.62 0.36
C GLU A 126 2.40 15.65 1.33
N LEU A 127 1.54 16.16 2.22
CA LEU A 127 0.78 15.29 3.11
C LEU A 127 -0.34 14.56 2.33
N PRO A 128 -0.53 13.23 2.52
CA PRO A 128 -1.61 12.51 1.86
C PRO A 128 -2.98 13.02 2.33
N PRO A 129 -3.99 13.07 1.44
CA PRO A 129 -5.37 13.33 1.82
C PRO A 129 -5.94 12.10 2.56
N ILE A 130 -5.73 12.05 3.88
CA ILE A 130 -6.05 10.91 4.74
C ILE A 130 -7.50 10.44 4.57
N ASP A 131 -8.46 11.36 4.50
CA ASP A 131 -9.89 11.01 4.43
C ASP A 131 -10.21 10.16 3.20
N LYS A 132 -9.56 10.45 2.06
CA LYS A 132 -9.71 9.67 0.83
C LYS A 132 -9.15 8.26 0.96
N VAL A 133 -7.99 8.14 1.62
CA VAL A 133 -7.37 6.83 1.88
C VAL A 133 -8.25 5.99 2.81
N LEU A 134 -8.79 6.60 3.87
CA LEU A 134 -9.63 5.90 4.83
C LEU A 134 -10.97 5.47 4.24
N ALA A 135 -11.60 6.34 3.43
CA ALA A 135 -12.86 6.03 2.76
C ALA A 135 -12.74 4.85 1.79
N ALA A 136 -11.56 4.64 1.19
CA ALA A 136 -11.33 3.56 0.24
C ALA A 136 -11.16 2.17 0.88
N ILE A 137 -10.88 2.08 2.19
CA ILE A 137 -10.60 0.80 2.85
C ILE A 137 -11.84 -0.13 2.93
N PRO A 138 -13.03 0.35 3.33
CA PRO A 138 -14.23 -0.48 3.34
C PRO A 138 -14.69 -0.89 1.93
N ASP A 139 -14.53 -0.01 0.95
CA ASP A 139 -14.96 -0.23 -0.44
C ASP A 139 -14.02 -1.15 -1.24
N ALA A 140 -12.87 -1.51 -0.66
CA ALA A 140 -11.85 -2.38 -1.24
C ALA A 140 -11.79 -3.77 -0.56
N GLN A 141 -12.89 -4.26 0.02
CA GLN A 141 -13.01 -5.60 0.62
C GLN A 141 -13.54 -6.68 -0.33
#